data_AF-A0A2A5QTC8-F1
#
_entry.id   AF-A0A2A5QTC8-F1
#
_cell.length_a   1.000
_cell.length_b   1.000
_cell.length_c   1.000
_cell.angle_alpha   90.00
_cell.angle_beta   90.00
_cell.angle_gamma   90.00
#
_symmetry.space_group_name_H-M   'P 1'
#
loop_
_entity.id
_entity.type
_entity.pdbx_description
1 polymer ?
#
loop_
_entity_poly.entity_id
_entity_poly.type
_entity_poly.pdbx_seq_one_letter_code
_entity_poly.pdbx_strand_id
1 'polypeptide(L)'
;MVDESDDREPTDRGRRDGPLEGDSGDDRADRDGPLDRGDQEIGATVAGDTDSLLGVLPHFYRGEVSQATNAQDRIDRTTDWAITLLAAVLSLVFSSRNMPAFLLLIGMFVLSIFLFFEVRRYRFYDHWRARVRFVQENVFANALEPTGVEHPAWREELSDDLRHPTFKVSNREALSRRIRRVYGLLFSVAVVGWVFKVTLFTPEQRWTEAAELPGVPGTLVAVLLGVFFGSILALGVWPSRRQAKGEINGQEPGKWKND
;
A
#
# COMPACT_ATOMS: atom_id res chain seq x y z
N MET A 1 -67.22 -20.02 -48.29
CA MET A 1 -67.90 -20.62 -47.13
C MET A 1 -67.46 -22.08 -47.13
N VAL A 2 -66.48 -22.37 -46.26
CA VAL A 2 -65.95 -23.64 -45.74
C VAL A 2 -65.98 -24.87 -46.65
N ASP A 3 -64.78 -25.33 -47.01
CA ASP A 3 -64.49 -26.73 -47.37
C ASP A 3 -63.60 -27.28 -46.26
N GLU A 4 -64.02 -28.37 -45.63
CA GLU A 4 -63.36 -29.03 -44.50
C GLU A 4 -63.57 -30.54 -44.64
N SER A 5 -62.50 -31.29 -44.87
CA SER A 5 -62.12 -32.48 -44.10
C SER A 5 -60.97 -33.21 -44.79
N ASP A 6 -59.80 -33.10 -44.18
CA ASP A 6 -58.62 -33.92 -44.41
C ASP A 6 -58.70 -35.13 -43.47
N ASP A 7 -58.44 -36.33 -43.99
CA ASP A 7 -58.30 -37.53 -43.16
C ASP A 7 -57.50 -38.63 -43.91
N ARG A 8 -56.34 -38.98 -43.33
CA ARG A 8 -55.64 -40.29 -43.30
C ARG A 8 -54.42 -40.51 -44.20
N GLU A 9 -53.27 -40.61 -43.54
CA GLU A 9 -52.14 -41.48 -43.91
C GLU A 9 -52.52 -42.97 -43.77
N PRO A 10 -51.80 -43.88 -44.47
CA PRO A 10 -50.89 -44.75 -43.72
C PRO A 10 -49.61 -45.22 -44.45
N THR A 11 -48.51 -45.23 -43.69
CA THR A 11 -47.45 -46.27 -43.57
C THR A 11 -46.61 -46.70 -44.78
N ASP A 12 -45.29 -46.61 -44.65
CA ASP A 12 -44.34 -47.51 -45.33
C ASP A 12 -43.32 -48.13 -44.35
N ARG A 13 -42.99 -49.39 -44.60
CA ARG A 13 -42.25 -50.33 -43.76
C ARG A 13 -40.74 -50.12 -43.86
N GLY A 14 -40.06 -50.37 -42.75
CA GLY A 14 -38.62 -50.17 -42.62
C GLY A 14 -37.70 -51.23 -43.22
N ARG A 15 -36.40 -50.97 -43.06
CA ARG A 15 -35.32 -51.97 -43.00
C ARG A 15 -34.09 -51.39 -42.28
N ARG A 16 -33.56 -52.14 -41.30
CA ARG A 16 -32.30 -51.88 -40.57
C ARG A 16 -31.10 -52.43 -41.36
N ASP A 17 -29.91 -51.86 -41.09
CA ASP A 17 -28.56 -52.46 -40.93
C ASP A 17 -27.51 -51.39 -41.35
N GLY A 18 -26.48 -50.96 -40.61
CA GLY A 18 -25.86 -51.35 -39.33
C GLY A 18 -25.01 -50.20 -38.74
N PRO A 19 -24.12 -50.45 -37.75
CA PRO A 19 -23.43 -49.41 -36.97
C PRO A 19 -21.97 -49.18 -37.39
N LEU A 20 -21.43 -47.98 -37.11
CA LEU A 20 -20.08 -47.64 -36.58
C LEU A 20 -19.65 -46.22 -36.99
N GLU A 21 -18.66 -45.69 -36.26
CA GLU A 21 -18.05 -44.34 -36.28
C GLU A 21 -18.80 -43.35 -35.36
N GLY A 22 -18.37 -43.11 -34.12
CA GLY A 22 -16.99 -42.90 -33.68
C GLY A 22 -16.72 -41.41 -33.49
N ASP A 23 -17.64 -40.67 -32.86
CA ASP A 23 -17.35 -39.30 -32.42
C ASP A 23 -16.77 -39.35 -31.01
N SER A 24 -15.48 -39.63 -30.99
CA SER A 24 -14.60 -39.47 -29.84
C SER A 24 -13.58 -38.44 -30.23
N GLY A 25 -13.79 -37.20 -29.78
CA GLY A 25 -12.74 -36.19 -29.83
C GLY A 25 -13.23 -34.76 -30.03
N ASP A 26 -13.85 -34.18 -29.02
CA ASP A 26 -13.37 -32.86 -28.56
C ASP A 26 -13.51 -32.67 -27.03
N ASP A 27 -13.04 -33.66 -26.27
CA ASP A 27 -12.69 -33.53 -24.85
C ASP A 27 -11.35 -32.77 -24.70
N ARG A 28 -11.19 -31.62 -25.36
CA ARG A 28 -9.95 -30.82 -25.28
C ARG A 28 -10.22 -29.32 -25.24
N ALA A 29 -10.84 -28.88 -24.15
CA ALA A 29 -10.22 -27.88 -23.27
C ALA A 29 -11.12 -27.62 -22.05
N ASP A 30 -11.14 -28.57 -21.11
CA ASP A 30 -11.26 -28.21 -19.70
C ASP A 30 -10.14 -27.22 -19.39
N ARG A 31 -10.46 -25.92 -19.41
CA ARG A 31 -9.65 -24.94 -18.72
C ARG A 31 -10.11 -24.97 -17.28
N ASP A 32 -9.45 -25.82 -16.50
CA ASP A 32 -9.52 -25.96 -15.05
C ASP A 32 -9.35 -24.58 -14.37
N GLY A 33 -10.44 -23.84 -14.27
CA GLY A 33 -10.61 -22.73 -13.35
C GLY A 33 -11.29 -23.25 -12.07
N PRO A 34 -11.02 -22.68 -10.88
CA PRO A 34 -11.63 -23.15 -9.62
C PRO A 34 -13.15 -22.95 -9.49
N LEU A 35 -13.82 -22.44 -10.53
CA LEU A 35 -15.21 -21.98 -10.50
C LEU A 35 -16.04 -22.70 -11.57
N ASP A 36 -17.28 -23.05 -11.23
CA ASP A 36 -18.27 -23.58 -12.18
C ASP A 36 -18.55 -22.57 -13.32
N ARG A 37 -18.96 -23.04 -14.50
CA ARG A 37 -19.19 -22.18 -15.68
C ARG A 37 -20.13 -21.01 -15.36
N GLY A 38 -21.19 -21.25 -14.60
CA GLY A 38 -22.16 -20.23 -14.19
C GLY A 38 -21.58 -19.14 -13.27
N ASP A 39 -20.59 -19.46 -12.44
CA ASP A 39 -19.94 -18.47 -11.56
C ASP A 39 -18.92 -17.61 -12.33
N GLN A 40 -18.29 -18.17 -13.36
CA GLN A 40 -17.44 -17.41 -14.28
C GLN A 40 -18.28 -16.43 -15.14
N GLU A 41 -19.55 -16.78 -15.40
CA GLU A 41 -20.46 -16.00 -16.23
C GLU A 41 -20.95 -14.71 -15.57
N ILE A 42 -21.14 -14.64 -14.24
CA ILE A 42 -21.70 -13.43 -13.60
C ILE A 42 -20.76 -12.23 -13.78
N GLY A 43 -19.47 -12.40 -13.52
CA GLY A 43 -18.48 -11.33 -13.70
C GLY A 43 -18.29 -10.94 -15.17
N ALA A 44 -18.32 -11.91 -16.07
CA ALA A 44 -18.24 -11.68 -17.51
C ALA A 44 -19.49 -10.95 -18.05
N THR A 45 -20.67 -11.28 -17.53
CA THR A 45 -21.95 -10.65 -17.88
C THR A 45 -21.97 -9.19 -17.47
N VAL A 46 -21.54 -8.88 -16.23
CA VAL A 46 -21.40 -7.49 -15.76
C VAL A 46 -20.36 -6.71 -16.57
N ALA A 47 -19.28 -7.36 -17.04
CA ALA A 47 -18.27 -6.71 -17.88
C ALA A 47 -18.75 -6.47 -19.32
N GLY A 48 -19.64 -7.32 -19.83
CA GLY A 48 -20.23 -7.22 -21.18
C GLY A 48 -21.38 -6.22 -21.27
N ASP A 49 -22.07 -5.94 -20.16
CA ASP A 49 -23.16 -4.96 -20.09
C ASP A 49 -22.68 -3.63 -19.48
N THR A 50 -22.74 -2.56 -20.28
CA THR A 50 -22.29 -1.23 -19.86
C THR A 50 -23.14 -0.67 -18.72
N ASP A 51 -24.45 -0.92 -18.73
CA ASP A 51 -25.35 -0.39 -17.69
C ASP A 51 -25.10 -1.07 -16.34
N SER A 52 -24.93 -2.40 -16.34
CA SER A 52 -24.50 -3.14 -15.15
C SER A 52 -23.13 -2.68 -14.63
N LEU A 53 -22.16 -2.45 -15.52
CA LEU A 53 -20.84 -1.96 -15.14
C LEU A 53 -20.90 -0.55 -14.52
N LEU A 54 -21.69 0.35 -15.11
CA LEU A 54 -21.95 1.69 -14.56
C LEU A 54 -22.68 1.64 -13.21
N GLY A 55 -23.46 0.59 -12.96
CA GLY A 55 -24.05 0.31 -11.65
C GLY A 55 -23.01 -0.08 -10.60
N VAL A 56 -22.09 -1.01 -10.91
CA VAL A 56 -21.17 -1.59 -9.92
C VAL A 56 -19.89 -0.78 -9.72
N LEU A 57 -19.35 -0.17 -10.78
CA LEU A 57 -18.05 0.51 -10.78
C LEU A 57 -17.96 1.68 -9.77
N PRO A 58 -18.98 2.53 -9.59
CA PRO A 58 -18.96 3.58 -8.56
C PRO A 58 -18.89 3.04 -7.14
N HIS A 59 -19.55 1.90 -6.87
CA HIS A 59 -19.50 1.25 -5.56
C HIS A 59 -18.13 0.64 -5.28
N PHE A 60 -17.54 -0.04 -6.27
CA PHE A 60 -16.17 -0.53 -6.20
C PHE A 60 -15.20 0.63 -5.93
N TYR A 61 -15.27 1.70 -6.72
CA TYR A 61 -14.42 2.88 -6.56
C TYR A 61 -14.57 3.53 -5.18
N ARG A 62 -15.81 3.69 -4.68
CA ARG A 62 -16.05 4.22 -3.32
C ARG A 62 -15.45 3.32 -2.24
N GLY A 63 -15.55 2.01 -2.41
CA GLY A 63 -14.91 1.03 -1.53
C GLY A 63 -13.40 1.22 -1.50
N GLU A 64 -12.76 1.31 -2.66
CA GLU A 64 -11.32 1.53 -2.80
C GLU A 64 -10.85 2.86 -2.18
N VAL A 65 -11.61 3.95 -2.39
CA VAL A 65 -11.35 5.25 -1.75
C VAL A 65 -11.45 5.14 -0.23
N SER A 66 -12.48 4.45 0.29
CA SER A 66 -12.64 4.21 1.74
C SER A 66 -11.44 3.45 2.30
N GLN A 67 -10.97 2.40 1.62
CA GLN A 67 -9.79 1.64 2.03
C GLN A 67 -8.51 2.49 2.01
N ALA A 68 -8.33 3.34 1.00
CA ALA A 68 -7.20 4.26 0.93
C ALA A 68 -7.21 5.29 2.07
N THR A 69 -8.38 5.88 2.37
CA THR A 69 -8.56 6.80 3.51
C THR A 69 -8.30 6.10 4.84
N ASN A 70 -8.86 4.91 5.05
CA ASN A 70 -8.60 4.12 6.26
C ASN A 70 -7.12 3.77 6.43
N ALA A 71 -6.40 3.50 5.33
CA ALA A 71 -4.98 3.25 5.36
C ALA A 71 -4.18 4.54 5.68
N GLN A 72 -4.62 5.70 5.18
CA GLN A 72 -4.09 7.02 5.52
C GLN A 72 -4.25 7.32 7.02
N ASP A 73 -5.45 7.15 7.58
CA ASP A 73 -5.71 7.42 8.99
C ASP A 73 -4.86 6.54 9.93
N ARG A 74 -4.63 5.28 9.53
CA ARG A 74 -3.80 4.33 10.30
C ARG A 74 -2.33 4.71 10.30
N ILE A 75 -1.82 5.32 9.22
CA ILE A 75 -0.44 5.77 9.15
C ILE A 75 -0.24 7.07 9.92
N ASP A 76 -1.18 8.00 9.82
CA ASP A 76 -1.12 9.28 10.53
C ASP A 76 -1.18 9.05 12.04
N ARG A 77 -2.08 8.18 12.49
CA ARG A 77 -2.18 7.81 13.90
C ARG A 77 -0.88 7.24 14.47
N THR A 78 -0.10 6.46 13.70
CA THR A 78 1.20 5.96 14.19
C THR A 78 2.23 7.06 14.35
N THR A 79 2.23 8.04 13.45
CA THR A 79 3.08 9.23 13.57
C THR A 79 2.69 10.06 14.80
N ASP A 80 1.39 10.27 15.04
CA ASP A 80 0.89 11.01 16.21
C ASP A 80 1.31 10.34 17.53
N TRP A 81 1.22 9.01 17.61
CA TRP A 81 1.69 8.25 18.76
C TRP A 81 3.22 8.33 18.93
N ALA A 82 3.99 8.30 17.85
CA ALA A 82 5.44 8.44 17.91
C ALA A 82 5.84 9.83 18.44
N ILE A 83 5.18 10.90 17.99
CA ILE A 83 5.39 12.27 18.46
C ILE A 83 5.03 12.39 19.94
N THR A 84 3.85 11.89 20.32
CA THR A 84 3.34 11.94 21.69
C THR A 84 4.29 11.21 22.65
N LEU A 85 4.76 10.03 22.26
CA LEU A 85 5.71 9.26 23.06
C LEU A 85 7.05 9.98 23.19
N LEU A 86 7.58 10.55 22.10
CA LEU A 86 8.82 11.32 22.15
C LEU A 86 8.69 12.51 23.11
N ALA A 87 7.59 13.26 23.04
CA ALA A 87 7.32 14.38 23.94
C ALA A 87 7.20 13.92 25.41
N ALA A 88 6.55 12.78 25.66
CA ALA A 88 6.43 12.21 26.99
C ALA A 88 7.79 11.77 27.56
N VAL A 89 8.62 11.09 26.76
CA VAL A 89 9.97 10.66 27.17
C VAL A 89 10.87 11.85 27.42
N LEU A 90 10.85 12.88 26.56
CA LEU A 90 11.57 14.13 26.79
C LEU A 90 11.14 14.79 28.10
N SER A 91 9.83 14.93 28.32
CA SER A 91 9.29 15.50 29.56
C SER A 91 9.76 14.74 30.80
N LEU A 92 9.75 13.40 30.74
CA LEU A 92 10.23 12.54 31.83
C LEU A 92 11.73 12.75 32.08
N VAL A 93 12.56 12.71 31.04
CA VAL A 93 14.02 12.86 31.15
C VAL A 93 14.42 14.22 31.69
N PHE A 94 13.67 15.27 31.34
CA PHE A 94 13.94 16.64 31.79
C PHE A 94 13.19 17.03 33.07
N SER A 95 12.35 16.15 33.64
CA SER A 95 11.58 16.43 34.87
C SER A 95 12.47 16.66 36.11
N SER A 96 13.65 16.06 36.15
CA SER A 96 14.65 16.32 37.20
C SER A 96 16.07 16.03 36.72
N ARG A 97 17.07 16.58 37.42
CA ARG A 97 18.47 16.33 37.10
C ARG A 97 18.86 14.86 37.29
N ASN A 98 18.23 14.16 38.24
CA ASN A 98 18.54 12.77 38.60
C ASN A 98 18.01 11.74 37.60
N MET A 99 17.11 12.14 36.68
CA MET A 99 16.62 11.22 35.65
C MET A 99 17.76 10.85 34.68
N PRO A 100 17.96 9.55 34.40
CA PRO A 100 19.11 9.12 33.63
C PRO A 100 18.95 9.37 32.13
N ALA A 101 20.05 9.73 31.46
CA ALA A 101 20.06 10.04 30.03
C ALA A 101 19.69 8.84 29.14
N PHE A 102 19.88 7.60 29.61
CA PHE A 102 19.55 6.40 28.84
C PHE A 102 18.05 6.26 28.52
N LEU A 103 17.16 6.94 29.25
CA LEU A 103 15.73 6.94 28.94
C LEU A 103 15.44 7.51 27.54
N LEU A 104 16.27 8.44 27.04
CA LEU A 104 16.15 8.90 25.65
C LEU A 104 16.60 7.86 24.64
N LEU A 105 17.55 6.99 24.99
CA LEU A 105 17.93 5.85 24.15
C LEU A 105 16.78 4.84 24.03
N ILE A 106 16.05 4.62 25.13
CA ILE A 106 14.81 3.84 25.10
C ILE A 106 13.78 4.52 24.17
N GLY A 107 13.63 5.84 24.26
CA GLY A 107 12.78 6.61 23.35
C GLY A 107 13.16 6.40 21.87
N MET A 108 14.45 6.46 21.54
CA MET A 108 14.96 6.20 20.19
C MET A 108 14.73 4.76 19.73
N PHE A 109 14.87 3.78 20.63
CA PHE A 109 14.54 2.39 20.33
C PHE A 109 13.06 2.24 20.00
N VAL A 110 12.17 2.84 20.80
CA VAL A 110 10.73 2.78 20.51
C VAL A 110 10.38 3.52 19.21
N LEU A 111 10.99 4.69 18.93
CA LEU A 111 10.84 5.36 17.63
C LEU A 111 11.26 4.46 16.45
N SER A 112 12.29 3.65 16.63
CA SER A 112 12.73 2.68 15.61
C SER A 112 11.70 1.58 15.37
N ILE A 113 11.02 1.12 16.42
CA ILE A 113 9.89 0.18 16.33
C ILE A 113 8.72 0.83 15.58
N PHE A 114 8.38 2.07 15.91
CA PHE A 114 7.33 2.83 15.21
C PHE A 114 7.65 2.99 13.72
N LEU A 115 8.89 3.36 13.38
CA LEU A 115 9.34 3.45 11.99
C LEU A 115 9.17 2.12 11.25
N PHE A 116 9.54 0.99 11.87
CA PHE A 116 9.37 -0.32 11.28
C PHE A 116 7.90 -0.64 10.98
N PHE A 117 6.99 -0.40 11.93
CA PHE A 117 5.55 -0.58 11.69
C PHE A 117 5.01 0.37 10.63
N GLU A 118 5.49 1.61 10.62
CA GLU A 118 5.03 2.62 9.68
C GLU A 118 5.49 2.32 8.25
N VAL A 119 6.69 1.77 8.05
CA VAL A 119 7.16 1.29 6.74
C VAL A 119 6.22 0.23 6.17
N ARG A 120 5.79 -0.73 7.00
CA ARG A 120 4.81 -1.74 6.58
C ARG A 120 3.47 -1.10 6.24
N ARG A 121 2.94 -0.24 7.12
CA ARG A 121 1.65 0.45 6.91
C ARG A 121 1.68 1.34 5.67
N TYR A 122 2.80 2.00 5.39
CA TYR A 122 2.96 2.83 4.21
C TYR A 122 2.82 2.04 2.92
N ARG A 123 3.36 0.82 2.87
CA ARG A 123 3.22 -0.05 1.69
C ARG A 123 1.77 -0.48 1.45
N PHE A 124 0.99 -0.70 2.51
CA PHE A 124 -0.45 -0.93 2.39
C PHE A 124 -1.20 0.32 1.93
N TYR A 125 -0.87 1.48 2.48
CA TYR A 125 -1.44 2.75 2.02
C TYR A 125 -1.15 2.99 0.54
N ASP A 126 0.09 2.81 0.11
CA ASP A 126 0.50 3.00 -1.28
C ASP A 126 -0.22 2.03 -2.23
N HIS A 127 -0.42 0.77 -1.80
CA HIS A 127 -1.20 -0.21 -2.55
C HIS A 127 -2.62 0.27 -2.85
N TRP A 128 -3.38 0.68 -1.83
CA TRP A 128 -4.75 1.19 -1.98
C TRP A 128 -4.79 2.50 -2.77
N ARG A 129 -3.88 3.44 -2.48
CA ARG A 129 -3.76 4.71 -3.20
C ARG A 129 -3.47 4.49 -4.69
N ALA A 130 -2.58 3.57 -5.02
CA ALA A 130 -2.20 3.28 -6.39
C ALA A 130 -3.38 2.73 -7.20
N ARG A 131 -4.20 1.85 -6.60
CA ARG A 131 -5.40 1.31 -7.26
C ARG A 131 -6.46 2.38 -7.50
N VAL A 132 -6.75 3.20 -6.49
CA VAL A 132 -7.64 4.37 -6.64
C VAL A 132 -7.15 5.26 -7.78
N ARG A 133 -5.85 5.56 -7.81
CA ARG A 133 -5.25 6.40 -8.85
C ARG A 133 -5.33 5.74 -10.23
N PHE A 134 -5.15 4.44 -10.31
CA PHE A 134 -5.24 3.68 -11.56
C PHE A 134 -6.65 3.76 -12.18
N VAL A 135 -7.70 3.65 -11.35
CA VAL A 135 -9.09 3.84 -11.80
C VAL A 135 -9.36 5.29 -12.19
N GLN A 136 -8.86 6.27 -11.41
CA GLN A 136 -9.00 7.70 -11.74
C GLN A 136 -8.39 8.04 -13.10
N GLU A 137 -7.17 7.57 -13.37
CA GLU A 137 -6.43 7.86 -14.60
C GLU A 137 -7.07 7.21 -15.84
N ASN A 138 -7.51 5.95 -15.74
CA ASN A 138 -7.97 5.22 -16.92
C ASN A 138 -9.49 5.30 -17.15
N VAL A 139 -10.29 5.46 -16.09
CA VAL A 139 -11.75 5.51 -16.21
C VAL A 139 -12.23 6.95 -16.15
N PHE A 140 -12.00 7.63 -15.03
CA PHE A 140 -12.62 8.93 -14.77
C PHE A 140 -12.00 10.05 -15.60
N ALA A 141 -10.67 10.07 -15.78
CA ALA A 141 -10.02 11.08 -16.61
C ALA A 141 -10.47 10.95 -18.08
N ASN A 142 -10.45 9.74 -18.64
CA ASN A 142 -10.93 9.48 -20.00
C ASN A 142 -12.45 9.73 -20.17
N ALA A 143 -13.25 9.57 -19.11
CA ALA A 143 -14.67 9.91 -19.14
C ALA A 143 -14.93 11.43 -19.16
N LEU A 144 -14.05 12.22 -18.52
CA LEU A 144 -14.14 13.69 -18.50
C LEU A 144 -13.58 14.30 -19.78
N GLU A 145 -12.46 13.77 -20.27
CA GLU A 145 -11.81 14.18 -21.51
C GLU A 145 -11.37 12.94 -22.30
N PRO A 146 -12.13 12.51 -23.33
CA PRO A 146 -11.89 11.28 -24.08
C PRO A 146 -10.68 11.33 -25.02
N THR A 147 -9.47 11.43 -24.44
CA THR A 147 -8.19 11.41 -25.17
C THR A 147 -7.58 10.01 -25.27
N GLY A 148 -8.21 9.02 -24.62
CA GLY A 148 -7.69 7.67 -24.46
C GLY A 148 -7.33 7.37 -23.01
N VAL A 149 -6.99 6.10 -22.77
CA VAL A 149 -6.57 5.62 -21.45
C VAL A 149 -5.05 5.68 -21.32
N GLU A 150 -4.57 5.99 -20.12
CA GLU A 150 -3.13 6.01 -19.81
C GLU A 150 -2.48 4.62 -19.96
N HIS A 151 -3.24 3.55 -19.68
CA HIS A 151 -2.83 2.15 -19.78
C HIS A 151 -3.76 1.42 -20.77
N PRO A 152 -3.30 1.09 -21.98
CA PRO A 152 -4.14 0.45 -23.00
C PRO A 152 -4.80 -0.86 -22.52
N ALA A 153 -4.11 -1.62 -21.66
CA ALA A 153 -4.58 -2.88 -21.09
C ALA A 153 -5.12 -2.73 -19.66
N TRP A 154 -5.59 -1.55 -19.25
CA TRP A 154 -5.94 -1.27 -17.85
C TRP A 154 -6.94 -2.25 -17.23
N ARG A 155 -7.88 -2.80 -18.00
CA ARG A 155 -8.86 -3.79 -17.49
C ARG A 155 -8.17 -5.10 -17.09
N GLU A 156 -7.24 -5.56 -17.91
CA GLU A 156 -6.44 -6.76 -17.64
C GLU A 156 -5.51 -6.53 -16.45
N GLU A 157 -4.79 -5.40 -16.44
CA GLU A 157 -3.89 -5.04 -15.33
C GLU A 157 -4.62 -4.89 -13.99
N LEU A 158 -5.81 -4.27 -13.99
CA LEU A 158 -6.63 -4.14 -12.79
C LEU A 158 -7.19 -5.50 -12.34
N SER A 159 -7.64 -6.33 -13.28
CA SER A 159 -8.09 -7.69 -13.00
C SER A 159 -6.97 -8.53 -12.36
N ASP A 160 -5.75 -8.45 -12.91
CA ASP A 160 -4.59 -9.14 -12.38
C ASP A 160 -4.18 -8.60 -11.00
N ASP A 161 -4.13 -7.28 -10.78
CA ASP A 161 -3.83 -6.69 -9.45
C ASP A 161 -4.89 -7.06 -8.39
N LEU A 162 -6.15 -7.23 -8.80
CA LEU A 162 -7.23 -7.68 -7.91
C LEU A 162 -7.10 -9.16 -7.54
N ARG A 163 -6.66 -10.00 -8.47
CA ARG A 163 -6.42 -11.44 -8.24
C ARG A 163 -5.12 -11.70 -7.49
N HIS A 164 -4.08 -10.91 -7.81
CA HIS A 164 -2.72 -11.06 -7.31
C HIS A 164 -2.20 -9.72 -6.76
N PRO A 165 -2.67 -9.28 -5.57
CA PRO A 165 -2.27 -7.99 -5.00
C PRO A 165 -0.76 -7.89 -4.78
N THR A 166 -0.12 -6.89 -5.42
CA THR A 166 1.32 -6.65 -5.26
C THR A 166 1.62 -5.30 -4.58
N PHE A 167 2.70 -5.29 -3.81
CA PHE A 167 3.25 -4.06 -3.26
C PHE A 167 4.17 -3.38 -4.28
N LYS A 168 3.77 -2.20 -4.73
CA LYS A 168 4.47 -1.41 -5.75
C LYS A 168 5.71 -0.68 -5.20
N VAL A 169 5.77 -0.50 -3.88
CA VAL A 169 6.89 0.15 -3.18
C VAL A 169 7.71 -0.86 -2.41
N SER A 170 9.04 -0.79 -2.55
CA SER A 170 10.00 -1.61 -1.80
C SER A 170 10.13 -1.15 -0.34
N ASN A 171 10.52 -2.06 0.56
CA ASN A 171 10.78 -1.72 1.97
C ASN A 171 11.82 -0.60 2.12
N ARG A 172 12.87 -0.61 1.29
CA ARG A 172 13.93 0.40 1.33
C ARG A 172 13.43 1.77 0.90
N GLU A 173 12.63 1.82 -0.17
CA GLU A 173 12.02 3.07 -0.64
C GLU A 173 11.08 3.65 0.43
N ALA A 174 10.19 2.82 0.98
CA ALA A 174 9.30 3.19 2.07
C ALA A 174 10.07 3.74 3.29
N LEU A 175 11.12 3.04 3.72
CA LEU A 175 11.98 3.45 4.84
C LEU A 175 12.63 4.82 4.59
N SER A 176 13.28 5.01 3.44
CA SER A 176 13.96 6.27 3.11
C SER A 176 13.00 7.47 3.10
N ARG A 177 11.78 7.28 2.57
CA ARG A 177 10.75 8.33 2.54
C ARG A 177 10.28 8.71 3.93
N ARG A 178 10.03 7.72 4.79
CA ARG A 178 9.53 7.92 6.16
C ARG A 178 10.58 8.58 7.04
N ILE A 179 11.85 8.21 6.88
CA ILE A 179 12.98 8.89 7.50
C ILE A 179 13.05 10.35 7.01
N ARG A 180 13.03 10.61 5.71
CA ARG A 180 13.18 11.98 5.18
C ARG A 180 12.06 12.93 5.61
N ARG A 181 10.81 12.45 5.69
CA ARG A 181 9.66 13.33 5.96
C ARG A 181 9.31 13.49 7.42
N VAL A 182 9.52 12.46 8.24
CA VAL A 182 8.97 12.43 9.61
C VAL A 182 10.04 11.98 10.60
N TYR A 183 10.53 10.75 10.48
CA TYR A 183 11.34 10.14 11.55
C TYR A 183 12.73 10.74 11.67
N GLY A 184 13.32 11.28 10.59
CA GLY A 184 14.59 11.98 10.64
C GLY A 184 14.53 13.18 11.58
N LEU A 185 13.42 13.92 11.58
CA LEU A 185 13.19 15.02 12.51
C LEU A 185 13.00 14.49 13.95
N LEU A 186 12.17 13.46 14.14
CA LEU A 186 11.93 12.87 15.47
C LEU A 186 13.23 12.34 16.11
N PHE A 187 14.05 11.61 15.34
CA PHE A 187 15.35 11.15 15.81
C PHE A 187 16.30 12.30 16.09
N SER A 188 16.30 13.36 15.26
CA SER A 188 17.14 14.53 15.51
C SER A 188 16.78 15.20 16.83
N VAL A 189 15.49 15.38 17.12
CA VAL A 189 15.02 15.93 18.40
C VAL A 189 15.45 15.05 19.57
N ALA A 190 15.31 13.72 19.45
CA ALA A 190 15.75 12.79 20.49
C ALA A 190 17.26 12.85 20.75
N VAL A 191 18.08 12.90 19.69
CA VAL A 191 19.55 13.00 19.78
C VAL A 191 19.97 14.33 20.39
N VAL A 192 19.38 15.44 19.95
CA VAL A 192 19.66 16.77 20.54
C VAL A 192 19.31 16.77 22.02
N GLY A 193 18.15 16.23 22.40
CA GLY A 193 17.77 16.09 23.81
C GLY A 193 18.78 15.24 24.60
N TRP A 194 19.29 14.16 24.02
CA TRP A 194 20.27 13.29 24.67
C TRP A 194 21.60 14.00 24.89
N VAL A 195 22.11 14.69 23.86
CA VAL A 195 23.33 15.49 23.96
C VAL A 195 23.18 16.56 25.04
N PHE A 196 22.08 17.32 25.02
CA PHE A 196 21.78 18.33 26.05
C PHE A 196 21.78 17.74 27.45
N LYS A 197 21.16 16.57 27.65
CA LYS A 197 21.11 15.91 28.95
C LYS A 197 22.50 15.49 29.43
N VAL A 198 23.30 14.89 28.55
CA VAL A 198 24.66 14.40 28.91
C VAL A 198 25.63 15.56 29.15
N THR A 199 25.60 16.62 28.34
CA THR A 199 26.61 17.69 28.41
C THR A 199 26.28 18.80 29.40
N LEU A 200 25.01 19.17 29.58
CA LEU A 200 24.63 20.32 30.42
C LEU A 200 24.15 19.94 31.82
N PHE A 201 23.60 18.74 32.00
CA PHE A 201 23.01 18.32 33.27
C PHE A 201 23.90 17.37 34.08
N THR A 202 25.03 16.94 33.53
CA THR A 202 26.03 16.14 34.24
C THR A 202 27.43 16.77 34.22
N PRO A 203 27.64 18.00 34.74
CA PRO A 203 28.96 18.66 34.70
C PRO A 203 29.99 18.03 35.65
N GLU A 204 29.54 17.33 36.70
CA GLU A 204 30.40 16.80 37.77
C GLU A 204 30.93 15.38 37.49
N GLN A 205 30.35 14.67 36.52
CA GLN A 205 30.83 13.36 36.08
C GLN A 205 31.50 13.50 34.71
N ARG A 206 32.44 12.61 34.37
CA ARG A 206 32.93 12.55 32.99
C ARG A 206 31.74 12.18 32.09
N TRP A 207 31.58 12.84 30.93
CA TRP A 207 30.47 12.58 30.01
C TRP A 207 30.31 11.09 29.63
N THR A 208 31.39 10.32 29.72
CA THR A 208 31.41 8.87 29.55
C THR A 208 30.63 8.16 30.65
N GLU A 209 30.78 8.55 31.91
CA GLU A 209 30.04 7.98 33.06
C GLU A 209 28.55 8.36 32.98
N ALA A 210 28.26 9.59 32.52
CA ALA A 210 26.88 10.07 32.31
C ALA A 210 26.12 9.31 31.20
N ALA A 211 26.86 8.74 30.25
CA ALA A 211 26.33 7.99 29.11
C ALA A 211 26.30 6.47 29.35
N GLU A 212 26.77 5.99 30.51
CA GLU A 212 26.80 4.57 30.81
C GLU A 212 25.39 3.98 30.94
N LEU A 213 25.23 2.80 30.33
CA LEU A 213 24.15 1.89 30.66
C LEU A 213 24.67 0.90 31.70
N PRO A 214 23.80 0.26 32.50
CA PRO A 214 24.22 -0.79 33.42
C PRO A 214 25.05 -1.87 32.71
N GLY A 215 26.36 -1.93 32.99
CA GLY A 215 27.30 -2.88 32.39
C GLY A 215 27.84 -2.52 31.00
N VAL A 216 27.57 -1.32 30.46
CA VAL A 216 28.06 -0.89 29.14
C VAL A 216 28.77 0.47 29.23
N PRO A 217 30.04 0.57 28.79
CA PRO A 217 30.79 1.83 28.81
C PRO A 217 30.11 2.92 27.99
N GLY A 218 30.02 4.14 28.51
CA GLY A 218 29.33 5.23 27.82
C GLY A 218 30.01 5.70 26.54
N THR A 219 31.31 5.44 26.38
CA THR A 219 32.00 5.63 25.09
C THR A 219 31.43 4.73 24.00
N LEU A 220 31.16 3.47 24.31
CA LEU A 220 30.54 2.52 23.38
C LEU A 220 29.12 2.96 23.03
N VAL A 221 28.36 3.41 24.03
CA VAL A 221 27.01 3.96 23.82
C VAL A 221 27.04 5.16 22.88
N ALA A 222 27.95 6.12 23.10
CA ALA A 222 28.10 7.29 22.25
C ALA A 222 28.51 6.93 20.81
N VAL A 223 29.42 5.97 20.62
CA VAL A 223 29.81 5.48 19.29
C VAL A 223 28.64 4.82 18.58
N LEU A 224 27.91 3.93 19.25
CA LEU A 224 26.73 3.26 18.67
C LEU A 224 25.65 4.27 18.29
N LEU A 225 25.42 5.28 19.14
CA LEU A 225 24.48 6.36 18.87
C LEU A 225 24.91 7.20 17.67
N GLY A 226 26.20 7.53 17.57
CA GLY A 226 26.77 8.26 16.43
C GLY A 226 26.64 7.49 15.13
N VAL A 227 26.92 6.18 15.13
CA VAL A 227 26.72 5.30 13.98
C VAL A 227 25.25 5.20 13.60
N PHE A 228 24.37 5.02 14.58
CA PHE A 228 22.93 4.98 14.36
C PHE A 228 22.43 6.27 13.70
N PHE A 229 22.75 7.43 14.29
CA PHE A 229 22.32 8.71 13.76
C PHE A 229 22.93 9.02 12.37
N GLY A 230 24.21 8.69 12.18
CA GLY A 230 24.87 8.76 10.87
C GLY A 230 24.15 7.92 9.82
N SER A 231 23.69 6.72 10.17
CA SER A 231 22.90 5.86 9.27
C SER A 231 21.54 6.46 8.92
N ILE A 232 20.85 7.09 9.89
CA ILE A 232 19.57 7.76 9.66
C ILE A 232 19.75 8.95 8.72
N LEU A 233 20.78 9.77 8.92
CA LEU A 233 21.10 10.89 8.03
C LEU A 233 21.46 10.39 6.63
N ALA A 234 22.31 9.38 6.51
CA ALA A 234 22.69 8.78 5.24
C ALA A 234 21.47 8.26 4.48
N LEU A 235 20.57 7.52 5.15
CA LEU A 235 19.31 7.04 4.56
C LEU A 235 18.36 8.18 4.20
N GLY A 236 18.36 9.26 4.99
CA GLY A 236 17.57 10.46 4.76
C GLY A 236 18.00 11.20 3.49
N VAL A 237 19.31 11.32 3.22
CA VAL A 237 19.84 12.01 2.03
C VAL A 237 19.99 11.10 0.80
N TRP A 238 19.94 9.77 0.98
CA TRP A 238 20.16 8.83 -0.11
C TRP A 238 19.16 9.01 -1.26
N PRO A 239 19.61 9.07 -2.53
CA PRO A 239 18.71 9.14 -3.68
C PRO A 239 17.97 7.81 -3.83
N SER A 240 16.69 7.78 -3.44
CA SER A 240 15.84 6.59 -3.58
C SER A 240 15.24 6.59 -4.98
N ARG A 241 15.60 5.59 -5.81
CA ARG A 241 14.99 5.39 -7.13
C ARG A 241 13.52 5.04 -6.95
N ARG A 242 12.65 5.78 -7.66
CA ARG A 242 11.19 5.78 -7.50
C ARG A 242 10.56 4.55 -8.16
N GLN A 243 9.69 3.85 -7.42
CA GLN A 243 8.77 2.86 -7.99
C GLN A 243 7.29 3.22 -7.74
N ALA A 244 6.99 4.10 -6.78
CA ALA A 244 5.61 4.55 -6.52
C ALA A 244 5.05 5.50 -7.60
N LYS A 245 3.87 5.20 -8.13
CA LYS A 245 3.10 6.06 -9.06
C LYS A 245 2.29 7.12 -8.28
N GLY A 246 2.12 8.33 -8.83
CA GLY A 246 1.12 9.29 -8.32
C GLY A 246 1.50 10.21 -7.13
N GLU A 247 2.78 10.53 -6.93
CA GLU A 247 3.18 11.60 -5.99
C GLU A 247 3.38 12.93 -6.72
N ILE A 248 2.88 14.03 -6.14
CA ILE A 248 2.91 15.41 -6.66
C ILE A 248 4.32 15.99 -6.49
N ASN A 249 5.33 15.38 -7.13
CA ASN A 249 6.70 15.89 -7.18
C ASN A 249 7.07 16.10 -8.65
N GLY A 250 7.29 17.36 -9.03
CA GLY A 250 7.61 17.78 -10.41
C GLY A 250 6.64 18.81 -11.01
N GLN A 251 5.55 19.15 -10.32
CA GLN A 251 4.77 20.34 -10.64
C GLN A 251 5.23 21.50 -9.75
N GLU A 252 5.64 22.60 -10.38
CA GLU A 252 5.82 23.87 -9.68
C GLU A 252 4.51 24.22 -8.96
N PRO A 253 4.56 24.63 -7.68
CA PRO A 253 3.38 25.11 -6.97
C PRO A 253 2.70 26.20 -7.80
N GLY A 254 1.45 25.98 -8.23
CA GLY A 254 0.64 27.01 -8.90
C GLY A 254 0.09 26.66 -10.29
N LYS A 255 0.59 25.62 -10.99
CA LYS A 255 0.15 25.31 -12.38
C LYS A 255 -1.34 24.97 -12.59
N TRP A 256 -2.11 24.76 -11.52
CA TRP A 256 -3.58 24.60 -11.61
C TRP A 256 -4.31 25.95 -11.66
N LYS A 257 -3.68 27.04 -11.20
CA LYS A 257 -4.20 28.39 -11.32
C LYS A 257 -3.73 28.93 -12.67
N ASN A 258 -4.61 28.90 -13.67
CA ASN A 258 -4.37 29.67 -14.90
C ASN A 258 -4.25 31.15 -14.53
N ASP A 259 -3.22 31.82 -15.04
CA ASP A 259 -3.24 33.28 -15.24
C ASP A 259 -4.27 33.64 -16.33
#